data_AF-A0A842YHZ8-F1
#
_entry.id   AF-A0A842YHZ8-F1
#
_cell.length_a   1.000
_cell.length_b   1.000
_cell.length_c   1.000
_cell.angle_alpha   90.00
_cell.angle_beta   90.00
_cell.angle_gamma   90.00
#
_symmetry.space_group_name_H-M   'P 1'
#
loop_
_entity.id
_entity.type
_entity.pdbx_description
1 polymer ?
#
loop_
_entity_poly.entity_id
_entity_poly.type
_entity_poly.pdbx_seq_one_letter_code
_entity_poly.pdbx_strand_id
1 'polypeptide(L)'
;MSQVKKTFNDLKSDIIDSGLCVSCGTCEAVCPVNVIKLVDTLPELVGKCIECGICYGNCPSASFDEKSLEEKIFGRKRKPEEQLIGVYQKAYAAKTTSSDIQAHAQDGGVVTALLTQFLNDGGDAVIVAGLEADKIWVPTPVVAKSREEVIKAAGSKYTPSPSLVGVKKAVKEEKLEKIAVVGTTCQMRGLSLATMGPLR
;
A
#
# COMPACT_ATOMS: atom_id res chain seq x y z
N MET A 1 26.77 16.42 -10.33
CA MET A 1 25.63 16.72 -11.23
C MET A 1 24.36 16.64 -10.41
N SER A 2 23.67 17.75 -10.16
CA SER A 2 22.37 17.70 -9.47
C SER A 2 21.40 16.94 -10.36
N GLN A 3 20.85 15.81 -9.89
CA GLN A 3 19.80 15.12 -10.62
C GLN A 3 18.65 16.09 -10.86
N VAL A 4 18.23 16.23 -12.13
CA VAL A 4 17.06 17.03 -12.50
C VAL A 4 15.85 16.46 -11.79
N LYS A 5 15.12 17.32 -11.09
CA LYS A 5 13.94 16.94 -10.31
C LYS A 5 12.82 16.50 -11.26
N LYS A 6 12.50 15.20 -11.23
CA LYS A 6 11.38 14.64 -11.99
C LYS A 6 10.04 15.01 -11.35
N THR A 7 9.02 15.19 -12.19
CA THR A 7 7.70 15.72 -11.88
C THR A 7 6.59 14.71 -12.19
N PHE A 8 5.32 15.12 -12.12
CA PHE A 8 4.21 14.29 -12.57
C PHE A 8 4.27 14.01 -14.08
N ASN A 9 4.75 14.95 -14.90
CA ASN A 9 4.83 14.73 -16.34
C ASN A 9 5.85 13.63 -16.69
N ASP A 10 6.97 13.59 -15.97
CA ASP A 10 7.93 12.49 -16.07
C ASP A 10 7.32 11.17 -15.59
N LEU A 11 6.50 11.20 -14.53
CA LEU A 11 5.83 9.99 -14.01
C LEU A 11 4.86 9.46 -15.08
N LYS A 12 4.14 10.37 -15.73
CA LYS A 12 3.22 10.05 -16.81
C LYS A 12 3.97 9.41 -17.97
N SER A 13 5.01 10.06 -18.48
CA SER A 13 5.80 9.56 -19.61
C SER A 13 6.52 8.24 -19.29
N ASP A 14 7.27 8.19 -18.19
CA ASP A 14 8.17 7.08 -17.89
C ASP A 14 7.45 5.84 -17.38
N ILE A 15 6.31 5.99 -16.70
CA ILE A 15 5.65 4.90 -15.96
C ILE A 15 4.21 4.66 -16.44
N ILE A 16 3.39 5.70 -16.60
CA ILE A 16 1.97 5.52 -16.95
C ILE A 16 1.85 5.14 -18.42
N ASP A 17 2.36 5.98 -19.31
CA ASP A 17 2.25 5.83 -20.77
C ASP A 17 3.08 4.64 -21.28
N SER A 18 4.10 4.23 -20.53
CA SER A 18 4.90 3.03 -20.80
C SER A 18 4.26 1.73 -20.30
N GLY A 19 3.12 1.79 -19.61
CA GLY A 19 2.40 0.61 -19.11
C GLY A 19 3.04 -0.05 -17.87
N LEU A 20 3.95 0.63 -17.19
CA LEU A 20 4.61 0.14 -15.96
C LEU A 20 3.82 0.47 -14.68
N CYS A 21 2.75 1.25 -14.79
CA CYS A 21 1.86 1.57 -13.68
C CYS A 21 1.06 0.32 -13.25
N VAL A 22 1.07 0.04 -11.95
CA VAL A 22 0.33 -1.09 -11.33
C VAL A 22 -0.80 -0.61 -10.43
N SER A 23 -1.23 0.65 -10.59
CA SER A 23 -2.38 1.25 -9.90
C SER A 23 -2.35 1.15 -8.36
N CYS A 24 -1.15 1.19 -7.75
CA CYS A 24 -0.99 1.00 -6.30
C CYS A 24 -1.51 2.17 -5.44
N GLY A 25 -1.73 3.34 -6.04
CA GLY A 25 -2.28 4.53 -5.36
C GLY A 25 -1.26 5.40 -4.62
N THR A 26 0.04 5.07 -4.62
CA THR A 26 1.05 5.81 -3.86
C THR A 26 1.14 7.28 -4.28
N CYS A 27 1.09 7.59 -5.58
CA CYS A 27 1.19 8.96 -6.09
C CYS A 27 0.04 9.86 -5.61
N GLU A 28 -1.19 9.35 -5.54
CA GLU A 28 -2.34 10.06 -4.97
C GLU A 28 -2.17 10.25 -3.45
N ALA A 29 -1.69 9.21 -2.76
CA ALA A 29 -1.53 9.23 -1.31
C ALA A 29 -0.52 10.30 -0.84
N VAL A 30 0.59 10.44 -1.56
CA VAL A 30 1.68 11.36 -1.20
C VAL A 30 1.49 12.78 -1.76
N CYS A 31 0.56 13.01 -2.68
CA CYS A 31 0.36 14.33 -3.28
C CYS A 31 0.02 15.38 -2.22
N PRO A 32 0.86 16.42 -2.02
CA PRO A 32 0.65 17.40 -0.94
C PRO A 32 -0.50 18.37 -1.22
N VAL A 33 -0.80 18.61 -2.51
CA VAL A 33 -1.86 19.52 -2.95
C VAL A 33 -3.12 18.79 -3.42
N ASN A 34 -3.19 17.47 -3.23
CA ASN A 34 -4.37 16.64 -3.50
C ASN A 34 -4.92 16.70 -4.94
N VAL A 35 -4.07 16.97 -5.94
CA VAL A 35 -4.48 17.09 -7.35
C VAL A 35 -4.23 15.85 -8.20
N ILE A 36 -3.74 14.75 -7.61
CA ILE A 36 -3.60 13.45 -8.29
C ILE A 36 -4.74 12.56 -7.83
N LYS A 37 -5.48 11.98 -8.78
CA LYS A 37 -6.57 11.03 -8.54
C LYS A 37 -6.45 9.83 -9.46
N LEU A 38 -6.81 8.64 -8.98
CA LEU A 38 -6.97 7.49 -9.86
C LEU A 38 -8.32 7.58 -10.58
N VAL A 39 -8.27 7.79 -11.90
CA VAL A 39 -9.40 7.75 -12.83
C VAL A 39 -9.20 6.53 -13.71
N ASP A 40 -10.20 5.65 -13.79
CA ASP A 40 -10.11 4.38 -14.51
C ASP A 40 -8.84 3.57 -14.18
N THR A 41 -8.51 3.52 -12.88
CA THR A 41 -7.32 2.87 -12.30
C THR A 41 -5.97 3.53 -12.59
N LEU A 42 -5.90 4.61 -13.37
CA LEU A 42 -4.66 5.31 -13.69
C LEU A 42 -4.61 6.70 -13.04
N PRO A 43 -3.43 7.18 -12.62
CA PRO A 43 -3.32 8.48 -11.99
C PRO A 43 -3.44 9.62 -13.00
N GLU A 44 -4.32 10.58 -12.73
CA GLU A 44 -4.54 11.79 -13.51
C GLU A 44 -4.44 13.05 -12.65
N LEU A 45 -4.17 14.19 -13.29
CA LEU A 45 -4.23 15.50 -12.67
C LEU A 45 -5.64 16.08 -12.76
N VAL A 46 -6.28 16.27 -11.61
CA VAL A 46 -7.62 16.87 -11.49
C VAL A 46 -7.58 18.34 -11.03
N GLY A 47 -6.39 18.95 -11.01
CA GLY A 47 -6.18 20.31 -10.53
C GLY A 47 -4.77 20.82 -10.80
N LYS A 48 -4.41 21.96 -10.21
CA LYS A 48 -3.12 22.62 -10.46
C LYS A 48 -1.97 21.93 -9.73
N CYS A 49 -1.12 21.24 -10.48
CA CYS A 49 0.12 20.66 -9.98
C CYS A 49 1.15 21.76 -9.63
N ILE A 50 1.91 21.54 -8.56
CA ILE A 50 3.01 22.41 -8.12
C ILE A 50 4.40 21.84 -8.47
N GLU A 51 4.44 20.78 -9.28
CA GLU A 51 5.68 20.16 -9.78
C GLU A 51 6.67 19.78 -8.65
N CYS A 52 6.12 19.30 -7.54
CA CYS A 52 6.89 18.94 -6.35
C CYS A 52 7.73 17.66 -6.53
N GLY A 53 7.39 16.79 -7.49
CA GLY A 53 8.13 15.56 -7.79
C GLY A 53 7.96 14.40 -6.80
N ILE A 54 7.25 14.61 -5.69
CA ILE A 54 7.03 13.60 -4.64
C ILE A 54 6.33 12.35 -5.21
N CYS A 55 5.40 12.52 -6.15
CA CYS A 55 4.71 11.41 -6.81
C CYS A 55 5.65 10.53 -7.64
N TYR A 56 6.63 11.12 -8.33
CA TYR A 56 7.65 10.36 -9.07
C TYR A 56 8.60 9.65 -8.10
N GLY A 57 9.13 10.41 -7.13
CA GLY A 57 10.13 9.90 -6.20
C GLY A 57 9.63 8.81 -5.24
N ASN A 58 8.32 8.69 -5.06
CA ASN A 58 7.69 7.61 -4.29
C ASN A 58 7.04 6.53 -5.18
N CYS A 59 7.21 6.58 -6.51
CA CYS A 59 6.72 5.53 -7.39
C CYS A 59 7.65 4.30 -7.30
N PRO A 60 7.16 3.14 -6.82
CA PRO A 60 7.99 1.96 -6.69
C PRO A 60 8.42 1.36 -8.04
N SER A 61 7.73 1.69 -9.14
CA SER A 61 8.12 1.29 -10.49
C SER A 61 9.21 2.20 -11.09
N ALA A 62 9.38 3.42 -10.58
CA ALA A 62 10.38 4.36 -11.09
C ALA A 62 11.77 4.08 -10.51
N SER A 63 11.86 3.93 -9.19
CA SER A 63 13.09 3.48 -8.54
C SER A 63 12.78 2.90 -7.16
N PHE A 64 13.56 1.91 -6.76
CA PHE A 64 13.44 1.29 -5.44
C PHE A 64 14.80 0.78 -4.98
N ASP A 65 15.46 1.52 -4.08
CA ASP A 65 16.71 1.09 -3.46
C ASP A 65 16.42 0.08 -2.35
N GLU A 66 16.35 -1.20 -2.74
CA GLU A 66 16.08 -2.31 -1.83
C GLU A 66 17.05 -2.33 -0.65
N LYS A 67 18.35 -2.15 -0.90
CA LYS A 67 19.39 -2.27 0.14
C LYS A 67 19.27 -1.17 1.19
N SER A 68 19.03 0.07 0.75
CA SER A 68 18.85 1.20 1.67
C SER A 68 17.59 1.05 2.51
N LEU A 69 16.47 0.64 1.90
CA LEU A 69 15.20 0.49 2.60
C LEU A 69 15.22 -0.69 3.57
N GLU A 70 15.88 -1.80 3.23
CA GLU A 70 16.06 -2.93 4.14
C GLU A 70 16.85 -2.55 5.39
N GLU A 71 17.95 -1.84 5.22
CA GLU A 71 18.76 -1.39 6.34
C GLU A 71 17.96 -0.44 7.25
N LYS A 72 17.14 0.44 6.67
CA LYS A 72 16.27 1.36 7.42
C LYS A 72 15.11 0.65 8.14
N ILE A 73 14.49 -0.35 7.52
CA ILE A 73 13.28 -1.01 8.04
C ILE A 73 13.65 -2.16 8.99
N PHE A 74 14.64 -2.97 8.62
CA PHE A 74 15.00 -4.20 9.33
C PHE A 74 16.34 -4.09 10.10
N GLY A 75 17.06 -2.97 9.98
CA GLY A 75 18.36 -2.77 10.63
C GLY A 75 19.50 -3.57 9.99
N ARG A 76 19.26 -4.26 8.87
CA ARG A 76 20.26 -5.05 8.15
C ARG A 76 19.86 -5.26 6.69
N LYS A 77 20.84 -5.67 5.89
CA LYS A 77 20.65 -6.11 4.50
C LYS A 77 20.39 -7.63 4.42
N ARG A 78 19.87 -8.09 3.29
CA ARG A 78 19.76 -9.54 2.98
C ARG A 78 21.11 -10.25 3.03
N LYS A 79 21.08 -11.50 3.51
CA LYS A 79 22.15 -12.48 3.36
C LYS A 79 22.12 -13.12 1.95
N PRO A 80 23.17 -13.83 1.52
CA PRO A 80 23.18 -14.52 0.22
C PRO A 80 22.03 -15.52 0.03
N GLU A 81 21.59 -16.19 1.09
CA GLU A 81 20.46 -17.14 1.06
C GLU A 81 19.08 -16.48 1.03
N GLU A 82 19.00 -15.17 1.29
CA GLU A 82 17.74 -14.41 1.38
C GLU A 82 17.36 -13.70 0.08
N GLN A 83 18.16 -13.82 -0.98
CA GLN A 83 18.01 -13.01 -2.20
C GLN A 83 16.63 -13.13 -2.85
N LEU A 84 16.01 -14.31 -2.78
CA LEU A 84 14.71 -14.59 -3.41
C LEU A 84 13.50 -14.22 -2.53
N ILE A 85 13.64 -14.32 -1.21
CA ILE A 85 12.50 -14.26 -0.28
C ILE A 85 12.50 -13.04 0.63
N GLY A 86 13.58 -12.27 0.67
CA GLY A 86 13.69 -11.08 1.51
C GLY A 86 14.31 -11.33 2.88
N VAL A 87 14.50 -10.25 3.63
CA VAL A 87 14.93 -10.29 5.03
C VAL A 87 13.84 -10.91 5.88
N TYR A 88 14.14 -11.99 6.59
CA TYR A 88 13.22 -12.63 7.55
C TYR A 88 13.95 -13.12 8.80
N GLN A 89 13.18 -13.51 9.82
CA GLN A 89 13.72 -14.16 11.01
C GLN A 89 13.32 -15.64 11.07
N LYS A 90 12.04 -15.93 10.80
CA LYS A 90 11.46 -17.29 10.80
C LYS A 90 10.31 -17.36 9.80
N ALA A 91 10.06 -18.55 9.27
CA ALA A 91 8.95 -18.83 8.38
C ALA A 91 8.13 -20.02 8.93
N TYR A 92 6.81 -19.90 8.89
CA TYR A 92 5.88 -20.89 9.46
C TYR A 92 4.69 -21.11 8.53
N ALA A 93 4.14 -22.31 8.55
CA ALA A 93 2.81 -22.58 8.02
C ALA A 93 1.79 -22.40 9.16
N ALA A 94 0.74 -21.61 8.92
CA ALA A 94 -0.25 -21.28 9.94
C ALA A 94 -1.66 -21.22 9.35
N LYS A 95 -2.66 -21.46 10.22
CA LYS A 95 -4.08 -21.33 9.92
C LYS A 95 -4.79 -20.74 11.14
N THR A 96 -5.80 -19.93 10.90
CA THR A 96 -6.65 -19.35 11.95
C THR A 96 -7.38 -20.45 12.73
N THR A 97 -7.55 -20.23 14.03
CA THR A 97 -8.42 -21.03 14.90
C THR A 97 -9.86 -20.52 14.92
N SER A 98 -10.12 -19.37 14.30
CA SER A 98 -11.43 -18.71 14.28
C SER A 98 -12.26 -19.19 13.10
N SER A 99 -13.39 -19.87 13.38
CA SER A 99 -14.24 -20.48 12.35
C SER A 99 -14.92 -19.46 11.44
N ASP A 100 -15.31 -18.31 11.97
CA ASP A 100 -15.87 -17.17 11.23
C ASP A 100 -14.87 -16.58 10.24
N ILE A 101 -13.61 -16.39 10.65
CA ILE A 101 -12.53 -15.92 9.76
C ILE A 101 -12.26 -16.98 8.70
N GLN A 102 -12.19 -18.25 9.09
CA GLN A 102 -11.95 -19.34 8.15
C GLN A 102 -13.02 -19.42 7.05
N ALA A 103 -14.28 -19.11 7.38
CA ALA A 103 -15.38 -19.12 6.40
C ALA A 103 -15.27 -18.04 5.32
N HIS A 104 -14.48 -16.98 5.54
CA HIS A 104 -14.35 -15.84 4.61
C HIS A 104 -12.94 -15.69 4.02
N ALA A 105 -11.94 -16.36 4.60
CA ALA A 105 -10.56 -16.26 4.17
C ALA A 105 -10.30 -16.96 2.83
N GLN A 106 -9.31 -16.45 2.08
CA GLN A 106 -8.83 -17.10 0.85
C GLN A 106 -8.14 -18.44 1.15
N ASP A 107 -7.21 -18.41 2.12
CA ASP A 107 -6.33 -19.53 2.47
C ASP A 107 -6.44 -19.85 3.97
N GLY A 108 -5.33 -19.74 4.72
CA GLY A 108 -5.29 -20.01 6.15
C GLY A 108 -5.94 -18.93 7.04
N GLY A 109 -6.41 -17.80 6.50
CA GLY A 109 -7.00 -16.71 7.28
C GLY A 109 -6.05 -15.97 8.23
N VAL A 110 -4.74 -16.16 8.06
CA VAL A 110 -3.70 -15.62 8.94
C VAL A 110 -3.71 -14.08 8.94
N VAL A 111 -3.78 -13.46 7.76
CA VAL A 111 -3.81 -11.99 7.63
C VAL A 111 -4.99 -11.40 8.40
N THR A 112 -6.20 -11.90 8.14
CA THR A 112 -7.42 -11.44 8.83
C THR A 112 -7.31 -11.65 10.33
N ALA A 113 -6.83 -12.80 10.80
CA ALA A 113 -6.65 -13.07 12.23
C ALA A 113 -5.69 -12.06 12.90
N LEU A 114 -4.52 -11.81 12.30
CA LEU A 114 -3.55 -10.84 12.80
C LEU A 114 -4.11 -9.42 12.86
N LEU A 115 -4.85 -8.99 11.83
CA LEU A 115 -5.48 -7.67 11.81
C LEU A 115 -6.57 -7.52 12.86
N THR A 116 -7.39 -8.55 13.07
CA THR A 116 -8.42 -8.53 14.12
C THR A 116 -7.79 -8.47 15.51
N GLN A 117 -6.67 -9.17 15.72
CA GLN A 117 -5.92 -9.08 16.97
C GLN A 117 -5.31 -7.68 17.15
N PHE A 118 -4.73 -7.09 16.10
CA PHE A 118 -4.19 -5.73 16.15
C PHE A 118 -5.23 -4.69 16.60
N LEU A 119 -6.46 -4.76 16.09
CA LEU A 119 -7.54 -3.87 16.54
C LEU A 119 -7.91 -4.12 18.01
N ASN A 120 -8.01 -5.39 18.43
CA ASN A 120 -8.29 -5.75 19.82
C ASN A 120 -7.20 -5.25 20.79
N ASP A 121 -5.95 -5.19 20.34
CA ASP A 121 -4.80 -4.70 21.11
C ASP A 121 -4.72 -3.16 21.14
N GLY A 122 -5.75 -2.46 20.63
CA GLY A 122 -5.86 -1.00 20.65
C GLY A 122 -5.27 -0.30 19.42
N GLY A 123 -5.20 -0.99 18.28
CA GLY A 123 -4.96 -0.37 16.98
C GLY A 123 -6.15 0.45 16.51
N ASP A 124 -5.89 1.60 15.87
CA ASP A 124 -6.93 2.56 15.48
C ASP A 124 -7.70 2.11 14.23
N ALA A 125 -6.99 1.57 13.24
CA ALA A 125 -7.57 1.09 11.99
C ALA A 125 -6.64 0.15 11.21
N VAL A 126 -7.23 -0.63 10.31
CA VAL A 126 -6.50 -1.43 9.32
C VAL A 126 -6.93 -1.04 7.91
N ILE A 127 -5.95 -0.88 7.03
CA ILE A 127 -6.18 -0.48 5.64
C ILE A 127 -6.16 -1.74 4.80
N VAL A 128 -7.29 -2.06 4.18
CA VAL A 128 -7.53 -3.30 3.45
C VAL A 128 -8.23 -3.03 2.11
N ALA A 129 -8.19 -4.00 1.20
CA ALA A 129 -8.92 -3.95 -0.06
C ALA A 129 -10.34 -4.49 0.13
N GLY A 130 -11.33 -3.61 0.03
CA GLY A 130 -12.75 -3.96 -0.07
C GLY A 130 -13.24 -3.97 -1.51
N LEU A 131 -14.54 -4.14 -1.67
CA LEU A 131 -15.26 -4.00 -2.94
C LEU A 131 -16.35 -2.92 -2.78
N GLU A 132 -16.62 -2.17 -3.85
CA GLU A 132 -17.81 -1.31 -3.90
C GLU A 132 -19.08 -2.17 -3.84
N ALA A 133 -20.08 -1.75 -3.05
CA ALA A 133 -21.26 -2.58 -2.76
C ALA A 133 -22.11 -2.88 -4.00
N ASP A 134 -22.21 -1.93 -4.93
CA ASP A 134 -23.11 -2.01 -6.09
C ASP A 134 -22.38 -2.35 -7.39
N LYS A 135 -21.10 -2.71 -7.32
CA LYS A 135 -20.29 -3.05 -8.50
C LYS A 135 -19.63 -4.41 -8.35
N ILE A 136 -19.52 -5.10 -9.46
CA ILE A 136 -18.92 -6.42 -9.53
C ILE A 136 -17.40 -6.25 -9.54
N TRP A 137 -16.74 -6.71 -8.47
CA TRP A 137 -15.28 -6.78 -8.35
C TRP A 137 -14.55 -5.44 -8.57
N VAL A 138 -15.17 -4.31 -8.24
CA VAL A 138 -14.49 -3.00 -8.25
C VAL A 138 -13.85 -2.77 -6.88
N PRO A 139 -12.51 -2.76 -6.78
CA PRO A 139 -11.84 -2.66 -5.50
C PRO A 139 -11.87 -1.23 -4.98
N THR A 140 -12.07 -1.09 -3.68
CA THR A 140 -11.96 0.19 -2.97
C THR A 140 -11.09 0.04 -1.74
N PRO A 141 -10.21 1.00 -1.43
CA PRO A 141 -9.52 1.02 -0.15
C PRO A 141 -10.54 1.20 0.98
N VAL A 142 -10.43 0.40 2.04
CA VAL A 142 -11.25 0.48 3.24
C VAL A 142 -10.35 0.77 4.44
N VAL A 143 -10.75 1.77 5.24
CA VAL A 143 -10.18 2.04 6.56
C VAL A 143 -11.09 1.34 7.58
N ALA A 144 -10.78 0.07 7.87
CA ALA A 144 -11.57 -0.76 8.76
C ALA A 144 -11.18 -0.53 10.22
N LYS A 145 -12.16 -0.33 11.10
CA LYS A 145 -11.97 -0.05 12.54
C LYS A 145 -12.60 -1.10 13.44
N SER A 146 -13.23 -2.11 12.85
CA SER A 146 -13.92 -3.19 13.55
C SER A 146 -13.54 -4.55 12.98
N ARG A 147 -13.61 -5.59 13.81
CA ARG A 147 -13.39 -6.99 13.40
C ARG A 147 -14.27 -7.35 12.20
N GLU A 148 -15.51 -6.92 12.21
CA GLU A 148 -16.53 -7.20 11.21
C GLU A 148 -16.14 -6.61 9.85
N GLU A 149 -15.63 -5.38 9.83
CA GLU A 149 -15.13 -4.74 8.60
C GLU A 149 -13.89 -5.46 8.05
N VAL A 150 -12.98 -5.92 8.92
CA VAL A 150 -11.81 -6.70 8.49
C VAL A 150 -12.22 -8.03 7.88
N ILE A 151 -13.16 -8.75 8.51
CA ILE A 151 -13.67 -10.03 8.00
C ILE A 151 -14.39 -9.82 6.67
N LYS A 152 -15.22 -8.76 6.54
CA LYS A 152 -15.89 -8.40 5.29
C LYS A 152 -14.89 -8.14 4.14
N ALA A 153 -13.72 -7.62 4.45
CA ALA A 153 -12.65 -7.39 3.48
C ALA A 153 -11.78 -8.63 3.18
N ALA A 154 -11.98 -9.76 3.88
CA ALA A 154 -11.22 -10.98 3.65
C ALA A 154 -11.41 -11.54 2.23
N GLY A 155 -10.45 -12.38 1.81
CA GLY A 155 -10.44 -12.96 0.46
C GLY A 155 -9.71 -12.10 -0.57
N SER A 156 -9.12 -12.74 -1.57
CA SER A 156 -8.32 -12.07 -2.61
C SER A 156 -9.21 -11.33 -3.61
N LYS A 157 -8.85 -10.08 -3.91
CA LYS A 157 -9.44 -9.29 -5.00
C LYS A 157 -8.45 -9.24 -6.15
N TYR A 158 -8.70 -10.03 -7.20
CA TYR A 158 -7.83 -10.14 -8.37
C TYR A 158 -8.04 -8.98 -9.35
N THR A 159 -8.05 -7.77 -8.81
CA THR A 159 -8.23 -6.50 -9.51
C THR A 159 -7.32 -5.45 -8.85
N PRO A 160 -6.71 -4.51 -9.60
CA PRO A 160 -5.82 -3.53 -9.00
C PRO A 160 -6.54 -2.64 -7.98
N SER A 161 -6.08 -2.67 -6.73
CA SER A 161 -6.65 -1.86 -5.63
C SER A 161 -5.68 -0.73 -5.25
N PRO A 162 -6.15 0.51 -5.03
CA PRO A 162 -5.29 1.59 -4.58
C PRO A 162 -5.24 1.70 -3.05
N SER A 163 -4.85 0.62 -2.35
CA SER A 163 -4.85 0.55 -0.88
C SER A 163 -4.14 1.74 -0.21
N LEU A 164 -3.11 2.31 -0.83
CA LEU A 164 -2.33 3.43 -0.28
C LEU A 164 -3.13 4.73 -0.18
N VAL A 165 -4.20 4.89 -0.97
CA VAL A 165 -5.14 6.01 -0.80
C VAL A 165 -5.85 5.90 0.55
N GLY A 166 -6.14 4.68 1.02
CA GLY A 166 -6.67 4.44 2.37
C GLY A 166 -5.72 4.87 3.49
N VAL A 167 -4.40 4.74 3.29
CA VAL A 167 -3.39 5.24 4.24
C VAL A 167 -3.45 6.76 4.36
N LYS A 168 -3.54 7.45 3.22
CA LYS A 168 -3.72 8.92 3.22
C LYS A 168 -4.97 9.33 3.98
N LYS A 169 -6.11 8.67 3.74
CA LYS A 169 -7.36 8.93 4.45
C LYS A 169 -7.18 8.77 5.96
N ALA A 170 -6.67 7.61 6.39
CA ALA A 170 -6.46 7.30 7.80
C ALA A 170 -5.54 8.32 8.50
N VAL A 171 -4.40 8.66 7.90
CA VAL A 171 -3.39 9.51 8.54
C VAL A 171 -3.69 11.00 8.39
N LYS A 172 -4.01 11.47 7.19
CA LYS A 172 -4.15 12.91 6.91
C LYS A 172 -5.53 13.44 7.24
N GLU A 173 -6.58 12.67 6.97
CA GLU A 173 -7.97 13.12 7.11
C GLU A 173 -8.52 12.72 8.48
N GLU A 174 -8.29 11.47 8.90
CA GLU A 174 -8.83 10.94 10.16
C GLU A 174 -7.86 11.06 11.35
N LYS A 175 -6.60 11.44 11.11
CA LYS A 175 -5.57 11.65 12.15
C LYS A 175 -5.29 10.41 13.04
N LEU A 176 -5.38 9.22 12.46
CA LEU A 176 -5.07 7.96 13.15
C LEU A 176 -3.55 7.76 13.21
N GLU A 177 -3.07 7.18 14.30
CA GLU A 177 -1.63 7.01 14.56
C GLU A 177 -1.19 5.54 14.52
N LYS A 178 -2.01 4.65 15.07
CA LYS A 178 -1.75 3.21 15.15
C LYS A 178 -2.53 2.48 14.07
N ILE A 179 -1.98 2.42 12.87
CA ILE A 179 -2.61 1.72 11.75
C ILE A 179 -1.83 0.48 11.30
N ALA A 180 -2.55 -0.52 10.79
CA ALA A 180 -1.96 -1.60 10.01
C ALA A 180 -2.35 -1.47 8.54
N VAL A 181 -1.52 -1.96 7.62
CA VAL A 181 -1.78 -1.88 6.18
C VAL A 181 -1.57 -3.24 5.56
N VAL A 182 -2.55 -3.68 4.76
CA VAL A 182 -2.41 -4.86 3.90
C VAL A 182 -2.32 -4.42 2.46
N GLY A 183 -1.33 -4.98 1.76
CA GLY A 183 -1.20 -4.77 0.35
C GLY A 183 -0.23 -5.73 -0.31
N THR A 184 -0.24 -5.71 -1.64
CA THR A 184 0.71 -6.42 -2.48
C THR A 184 2.10 -5.77 -2.41
N THR A 185 3.08 -6.42 -3.03
CA THR A 185 4.49 -5.99 -2.99
C THR A 185 4.68 -4.55 -3.46
N CYS A 186 4.03 -4.12 -4.54
CA CYS A 186 4.15 -2.74 -5.03
C CYS A 186 3.58 -1.72 -4.04
N GLN A 187 2.48 -2.04 -3.37
CA GLN A 187 1.88 -1.20 -2.34
C GLN A 187 2.77 -1.10 -1.11
N MET A 188 3.35 -2.22 -0.65
CA MET A 188 4.30 -2.23 0.46
C MET A 188 5.58 -1.45 0.12
N ARG A 189 6.11 -1.59 -1.10
CA ARG A 189 7.23 -0.78 -1.60
C ARG A 189 6.90 0.72 -1.61
N GLY A 190 5.72 1.08 -2.12
CA GLY A 190 5.25 2.46 -2.11
C GLY A 190 5.10 3.02 -0.69
N LEU A 191 4.62 2.21 0.25
CA LEU A 191 4.51 2.59 1.67
C LEU A 191 5.89 2.78 2.30
N SER A 192 6.84 1.89 2.02
CA SER A 192 8.23 2.00 2.48
C SER A 192 8.90 3.27 1.95
N LEU A 193 8.68 3.63 0.69
CA LEU A 193 9.16 4.90 0.13
C LEU A 193 8.52 6.10 0.84
N ALA A 194 7.20 6.10 1.00
CA ALA A 194 6.48 7.21 1.61
C ALA A 194 6.85 7.46 3.09
N THR A 195 7.32 6.43 3.80
CA THR A 195 7.62 6.51 5.24
C THR A 195 9.11 6.59 5.57
N MET A 196 9.94 5.88 4.80
CA MET A 196 11.38 5.71 5.05
C MET A 196 12.26 6.22 3.89
N GLY A 197 11.64 6.58 2.76
CA GLY A 197 12.30 7.09 1.58
C GLY A 197 12.81 8.53 1.75
N PRO A 198 13.55 9.02 0.76
CA PRO A 198 14.17 10.35 0.81
C PRO A 198 13.17 11.51 0.69
N LEU A 199 11.96 11.26 0.18
CA LEU A 199 10.94 12.27 -0.12
C LEU A 199 9.65 12.00 0.67
N ARG A 200 9.80 11.76 1.98
CA ARG A 200 8.72 11.57 2.96
C ARG A 200 8.00 12.88 3.30
#